data_AF-A0A2W2DM80-F1
#
_entry.id   AF-A0A2W2DM80-F1
#
_cell.length_a   1.000
_cell.length_b   1.000
_cell.length_c   1.000
_cell.angle_alpha   90.00
_cell.angle_beta   90.00
_cell.angle_gamma   90.00
#
_symmetry.space_group_name_H-M   'P 1'
#
loop_
_entity.id
_entity.type
_entity.pdbx_description
1 polymer ?
#
loop_
_entity_poly.entity_id
_entity_poly.type
_entity_poly.pdbx_seq_one_letter_code
_entity_poly.pdbx_strand_id
1 'polypeptide(L)'
;MSRIGQTNTVKQALRDLAALVARLGVGGIFFANGWAKLEDGLKITGAKFLEQGAPAPGAWATVTMLAELIGGALLIAGLAVSVTGLVLFAEALAVFLVAPPLNPISLNELILLGAASLLLAVVGAGRVSVDHMVVIRRRESEAADEFAADTEADRVIASFKEPDKPAGDAPAGEPRSVEDTAPHPRPRVSGGEAKTAEAKTAEEPATAPGDTLVAGRKKPSSRGRRTTTD
;
A
#
# COMPACT_ATOMS: atom_id res chain seq x y z
N MET A 1 -16.98 30.27 11.79
CA MET A 1 -17.22 28.82 11.55
C MET A 1 -18.32 28.34 12.50
N SER A 2 -19.44 27.81 11.98
CA SER A 2 -20.53 27.30 12.83
C SER A 2 -20.07 26.06 13.62
N ARG A 3 -20.41 25.94 14.92
CA ARG A 3 -20.10 24.76 15.75
C ARG A 3 -20.56 23.44 15.11
N ILE A 4 -21.63 23.49 14.31
CA ILE A 4 -22.18 22.34 13.58
C ILE A 4 -21.22 21.85 12.48
N GLY A 5 -20.46 22.76 11.85
CA GLY A 5 -19.45 22.42 10.86
C GLY A 5 -18.23 21.73 11.48
N GLN A 6 -17.79 22.18 12.66
CA GLN A 6 -16.64 21.57 13.36
C GLN A 6 -16.93 20.14 13.83
N THR A 7 -18.12 19.87 14.36
CA THR A 7 -18.46 18.53 14.88
C THR A 7 -18.51 17.47 13.79
N ASN A 8 -18.93 17.83 12.57
CA ASN A 8 -18.94 16.92 11.43
C ASN A 8 -17.54 16.58 10.94
N THR A 9 -16.63 17.56 10.88
CA THR A 9 -15.23 17.34 10.48
C THR A 9 -14.48 16.43 11.47
N VAL A 10 -14.66 16.65 12.78
CA VAL A 10 -14.03 15.82 13.82
C VAL A 10 -14.55 14.37 13.76
N LYS A 11 -15.87 14.17 13.63
CA LYS A 11 -16.45 12.82 13.47
C LYS A 11 -15.91 12.11 12.23
N GLN A 12 -15.71 12.83 11.14
CA GLN A 12 -15.16 12.26 9.91
C GLN A 12 -13.69 11.85 10.10
N ALA A 13 -12.87 12.71 10.71
CA ALA A 13 -11.47 12.40 11.00
C ALA A 13 -11.33 11.18 11.93
N LEU A 14 -12.19 11.08 12.95
CA LEU A 14 -12.22 9.92 13.84
C LEU A 14 -12.60 8.62 13.10
N ARG A 15 -13.56 8.68 12.17
CA ARG A 15 -13.91 7.53 11.32
C ARG A 15 -12.74 7.11 10.43
N ASP A 16 -12.06 8.06 9.82
CA ASP A 16 -10.91 7.78 8.95
C ASP A 16 -9.75 7.15 9.75
N LEU A 17 -9.48 7.68 10.95
CA LEU A 17 -8.47 7.11 11.85
C LEU A 17 -8.87 5.71 12.32
N ALA A 18 -10.13 5.51 12.71
CA ALA A 18 -10.63 4.20 13.14
C ALA A 18 -10.52 3.16 12.00
N ALA A 19 -10.89 3.54 10.77
CA ALA A 19 -10.75 2.68 9.61
C ALA A 19 -9.28 2.35 9.30
N LEU A 20 -8.37 3.32 9.44
CA LEU A 20 -6.94 3.10 9.25
C LEU A 20 -6.39 2.12 10.30
N VAL A 21 -6.67 2.35 11.58
CA VAL A 21 -6.22 1.47 12.68
C VAL A 21 -6.78 0.06 12.51
N ALA A 22 -8.07 -0.07 12.16
CA ALA A 22 -8.70 -1.35 11.90
C ALA A 22 -8.02 -2.08 10.73
N ARG A 23 -7.69 -1.39 9.63
CA ARG A 23 -6.97 -1.99 8.50
C ARG A 23 -5.57 -2.46 8.86
N LEU A 24 -4.81 -1.65 9.61
CA LEU A 24 -3.47 -2.02 10.04
C LEU A 24 -3.49 -3.20 11.02
N GLY A 25 -4.45 -3.22 11.95
CA GLY A 25 -4.62 -4.32 12.91
C GLY A 25 -5.06 -5.61 12.23
N VAL A 26 -6.20 -5.59 11.54
CA VAL A 26 -6.76 -6.77 10.87
C VAL A 26 -5.83 -7.27 9.77
N GLY A 27 -5.38 -6.37 8.89
CA GLY A 27 -4.48 -6.71 7.79
C GLY A 27 -3.11 -7.18 8.29
N GLY A 28 -2.60 -6.58 9.37
CA GLY A 28 -1.35 -6.99 10.02
C GLY A 28 -1.41 -8.41 10.58
N ILE A 29 -2.51 -8.78 11.24
CA ILE A 29 -2.70 -10.13 11.76
C ILE A 29 -2.80 -11.15 10.63
N PHE A 30 -3.61 -10.88 9.59
CA PHE A 30 -3.67 -11.76 8.41
C PHE A 30 -2.29 -11.91 7.76
N PHE A 31 -1.56 -10.81 7.55
CA PHE A 31 -0.24 -10.86 6.97
C PHE A 31 0.72 -11.70 7.82
N ALA A 32 0.71 -11.52 9.15
CA ALA A 32 1.53 -12.30 10.07
C ALA A 32 1.18 -13.80 10.04
N ASN A 33 -0.11 -14.14 9.99
CA ASN A 33 -0.58 -15.52 9.89
C ASN A 33 -0.16 -16.17 8.56
N GLY A 34 -0.28 -15.44 7.45
CA GLY A 34 0.17 -15.90 6.14
C GLY A 34 1.69 -16.04 6.07
N TRP A 35 2.42 -15.12 6.69
CA TRP A 35 3.88 -15.17 6.80
C TRP A 35 4.35 -16.38 7.60
N ALA A 36 3.72 -16.67 8.74
CA ALA A 36 4.01 -17.85 9.52
C ALA A 36 3.75 -19.16 8.73
N LYS A 37 2.67 -19.21 7.93
CA LYS A 37 2.40 -20.34 7.03
C LYS A 37 3.46 -20.47 5.92
N LEU A 38 3.98 -19.36 5.43
CA LEU A 38 5.06 -19.34 4.43
C LEU A 38 6.38 -19.86 5.03
N GLU A 39 6.72 -19.44 6.24
CA GLU A 39 7.93 -19.90 6.97
C GLU A 39 7.86 -21.38 7.34
N ASP A 40 6.70 -21.84 7.84
CA ASP A 40 6.44 -23.26 8.10
C ASP A 40 6.52 -24.10 6.80
N GLY A 41 6.12 -23.49 5.69
CA GLY A 41 6.01 -24.12 4.38
C GLY A 41 4.82 -25.08 4.27
N LEU A 42 4.44 -25.34 3.01
CA LEU A 42 3.18 -26.03 2.68
C LEU A 42 3.06 -27.45 3.26
N LYS A 43 4.18 -28.14 3.52
CA LYS A 43 4.16 -29.48 4.13
C LYS A 43 3.68 -29.43 5.59
N ILE A 44 4.24 -28.53 6.38
CA ILE A 44 3.88 -28.39 7.81
C ILE A 44 2.48 -27.79 7.93
N THR A 45 2.18 -26.73 7.17
CA THR A 45 0.83 -26.15 7.15
C THR A 45 -0.22 -27.15 6.67
N GLY A 46 0.10 -27.97 5.66
CA GLY A 46 -0.79 -29.03 5.19
C GLY A 46 -1.04 -30.10 6.26
N ALA A 47 -0.04 -30.46 7.07
CA ALA A 47 -0.24 -31.36 8.20
C ALA A 47 -1.19 -30.77 9.25
N LYS A 48 -1.08 -29.47 9.56
CA LYS A 48 -2.02 -28.78 10.47
C LYS A 48 -3.46 -28.83 9.94
N PHE A 49 -3.66 -28.58 8.65
CA PHE A 49 -4.99 -28.71 8.03
C PHE A 49 -5.50 -30.16 8.01
N LEU A 50 -4.61 -31.14 7.86
CA LEU A 50 -4.97 -32.55 7.94
C LEU A 50 -5.46 -32.93 9.34
N GLU A 51 -4.79 -32.45 10.39
CA GLU A 51 -5.22 -32.64 11.79
C GLU A 51 -6.59 -32.01 12.06
N GLN A 52 -6.91 -30.90 11.38
CA GLN A 52 -8.21 -30.23 11.43
C GLN A 52 -9.29 -30.94 10.58
N GLY A 53 -8.95 -32.00 9.85
CA GLY A 53 -9.88 -32.76 9.02
C GLY A 53 -10.13 -32.18 7.62
N ALA A 54 -9.29 -31.25 7.15
CA ALA A 54 -9.47 -30.61 5.86
C ALA A 54 -9.38 -31.62 4.69
N PRO A 55 -10.32 -31.59 3.74
CA PRO A 55 -10.16 -32.31 2.48
C PRO A 55 -9.06 -31.65 1.65
N ALA A 56 -8.17 -32.45 1.05
CA ALA A 56 -7.01 -31.95 0.29
C ALA A 56 -6.16 -30.89 1.05
N PRO A 57 -5.49 -31.26 2.16
CA PRO A 57 -4.83 -30.31 3.07
C PRO A 57 -3.78 -29.40 2.42
N GLY A 58 -3.06 -29.89 1.40
CA GLY A 58 -2.08 -29.10 0.66
C GLY A 58 -2.69 -27.94 -0.12
N ALA A 59 -3.93 -28.10 -0.61
CA ALA A 59 -4.64 -27.03 -1.30
C ALA A 59 -5.05 -25.93 -0.31
N TRP A 60 -5.62 -26.30 0.85
CA TRP A 60 -5.95 -25.35 1.92
C TRP A 60 -4.72 -24.62 2.43
N ALA A 61 -3.61 -25.32 2.65
CA ALA A 61 -2.36 -24.70 3.05
C ALA A 61 -1.92 -23.61 2.06
N THR A 62 -2.01 -23.89 0.76
CA THR A 62 -1.60 -22.93 -0.28
C THR A 62 -2.57 -21.75 -0.37
N VAL A 63 -3.87 -22.02 -0.42
CA VAL A 63 -4.91 -20.99 -0.60
C VAL A 63 -4.94 -20.05 0.60
N THR A 64 -4.97 -20.59 1.83
CA THR A 64 -5.00 -19.76 3.04
C THR A 64 -3.72 -18.94 3.20
N MET A 65 -2.53 -19.55 3.01
CA MET A 65 -1.26 -18.82 3.05
C MET A 65 -1.26 -17.63 2.08
N LEU A 66 -1.64 -17.84 0.81
CA LEU A 66 -1.66 -16.77 -0.19
C LEU A 66 -2.74 -15.71 0.10
N ALA A 67 -3.94 -16.15 0.48
CA ALA A 67 -5.06 -15.26 0.79
C ALA A 67 -4.74 -14.36 1.99
N GLU A 68 -4.22 -14.93 3.07
CA GLU A 68 -3.85 -14.20 4.28
C GLU A 68 -2.67 -13.25 4.03
N LEU A 69 -1.63 -13.70 3.31
CA LEU A 69 -0.44 -12.88 3.05
C LEU A 69 -0.75 -11.72 2.09
N ILE A 70 -1.33 -12.02 0.93
CA ILE A 70 -1.63 -11.01 -0.09
C ILE A 70 -2.80 -10.14 0.39
N GLY A 71 -3.87 -10.75 0.90
CA GLY A 71 -5.03 -10.02 1.39
C GLY A 71 -4.67 -9.12 2.59
N GLY A 72 -3.86 -9.61 3.53
CA GLY A 72 -3.34 -8.80 4.63
C GLY A 72 -2.54 -7.59 4.13
N ALA A 73 -1.61 -7.81 3.18
CA ALA A 73 -0.82 -6.72 2.58
C ALA A 73 -1.69 -5.67 1.85
N LEU A 74 -2.66 -6.12 1.05
CA LEU A 74 -3.60 -5.25 0.34
C LEU A 74 -4.46 -4.43 1.31
N LEU A 75 -4.90 -5.05 2.41
CA LEU A 75 -5.72 -4.39 3.41
C LEU A 75 -4.92 -3.31 4.17
N ILE A 76 -3.67 -3.61 4.54
CA ILE A 76 -2.72 -2.64 5.12
C ILE A 76 -2.52 -1.47 4.16
N ALA A 77 -2.24 -1.75 2.88
CA ALA A 77 -2.07 -0.72 1.86
C ALA A 77 -3.34 0.11 1.63
N GLY A 78 -4.52 -0.42 1.99
CA GLY A 78 -5.80 0.23 1.74
C GLY A 78 -6.19 0.17 0.26
N LEU A 79 -5.87 -0.94 -0.41
CA LEU A 79 -6.19 -1.21 -1.81
C LEU A 79 -7.36 -2.18 -1.92
N ALA A 80 -8.37 -1.78 -2.70
CA ALA A 80 -9.62 -2.48 -2.92
C ALA A 80 -10.24 -3.00 -1.61
N VAL A 81 -10.27 -2.18 -0.55
CA VAL A 81 -10.55 -2.63 0.82
C VAL A 81 -11.87 -3.40 0.94
N SER A 82 -12.89 -2.97 0.19
CA SER A 82 -14.18 -3.67 0.18
C SER A 82 -14.05 -5.09 -0.35
N VAL A 83 -13.35 -5.26 -1.49
CA VAL A 83 -13.12 -6.57 -2.13
C VAL A 83 -12.18 -7.41 -1.29
N THR A 84 -11.05 -6.85 -0.86
CA THR A 84 -10.06 -7.52 -0.02
C THR A 84 -10.67 -8.01 1.30
N GLY A 85 -11.46 -7.18 1.96
CA GLY A 85 -12.18 -7.57 3.19
C GLY A 85 -13.19 -8.70 2.94
N LEU A 86 -13.89 -8.69 1.82
CA LEU A 86 -14.82 -9.77 1.47
C LEU A 86 -14.08 -11.09 1.17
N VAL A 87 -12.94 -11.03 0.48
CA VAL A 87 -12.09 -12.20 0.21
C VAL A 87 -11.56 -12.80 1.51
N LEU A 88 -11.02 -11.97 2.41
CA LEU A 88 -10.52 -12.42 3.72
C LEU A 88 -11.63 -12.97 4.61
N PHE A 89 -12.82 -12.36 4.58
CA PHE A 89 -13.99 -12.91 5.26
C PHE A 89 -14.40 -14.27 4.70
N ALA A 90 -14.46 -14.40 3.37
CA ALA A 90 -14.81 -15.65 2.71
C ALA A 90 -13.80 -16.76 3.03
N GLU A 91 -12.51 -16.44 3.06
CA GLU A 91 -11.45 -17.36 3.47
C GLU A 91 -11.64 -17.81 4.93
N ALA A 92 -11.83 -16.87 5.85
CA ALA A 92 -12.02 -17.19 7.27
C ALA A 92 -13.27 -18.05 7.50
N LEU A 93 -14.36 -17.74 6.80
CA LEU A 93 -15.60 -18.53 6.83
C LEU A 93 -15.39 -19.93 6.26
N ALA A 94 -14.66 -20.05 5.14
CA ALA A 94 -14.38 -21.33 4.53
C ALA A 94 -13.53 -22.23 5.44
N VAL A 95 -12.50 -21.67 6.07
CA VAL A 95 -11.70 -22.39 7.09
C VAL A 95 -12.57 -22.78 8.28
N PHE A 96 -13.41 -21.88 8.78
CA PHE A 96 -14.31 -22.17 9.91
C PHE A 96 -15.25 -23.35 9.63
N LEU A 97 -15.78 -23.45 8.42
CA LEU A 97 -16.71 -24.51 8.02
C LEU A 97 -16.02 -25.85 7.72
N VAL A 98 -14.81 -25.81 7.15
CA VAL A 98 -14.16 -26.99 6.59
C VAL A 98 -13.06 -27.55 7.48
N ALA A 99 -12.29 -26.69 8.12
CA ALA A 99 -11.12 -27.05 8.90
C ALA A 99 -10.93 -26.08 10.09
N PRO A 100 -11.92 -26.01 11.01
CA PRO A 100 -11.85 -25.08 12.11
C PRO A 100 -10.64 -25.39 13.00
N PRO A 101 -9.92 -24.37 13.49
CA PRO A 101 -8.84 -24.57 14.44
C PRO A 101 -9.32 -25.33 15.69
N LEU A 102 -8.53 -26.31 16.13
CA LEU A 102 -8.89 -27.18 17.26
C LEU A 102 -8.73 -26.50 18.62
N ASN A 103 -7.92 -25.44 18.68
CA ASN A 103 -7.69 -24.68 19.91
C ASN A 103 -8.62 -23.45 19.96
N PRO A 104 -9.20 -23.13 21.13
CA PRO A 104 -10.22 -22.08 21.24
C PRO A 104 -9.67 -20.68 20.95
N ILE A 105 -8.37 -20.45 21.16
CA ILE A 105 -7.74 -19.14 20.92
C ILE A 105 -7.75 -18.84 19.42
N SER A 106 -7.20 -19.74 18.60
CA SER A 106 -7.17 -19.58 17.15
C SER A 106 -8.57 -19.61 16.54
N LEU A 107 -9.51 -20.38 17.12
CA LEU A 107 -10.90 -20.37 16.65
C LEU A 107 -11.56 -19.01 16.89
N ASN A 108 -11.38 -18.42 18.08
CA ASN A 108 -11.89 -17.10 18.38
C ASN A 108 -11.23 -16.03 17.50
N GLU A 109 -9.91 -16.13 17.28
CA GLU A 109 -9.17 -15.25 16.39
C GLU A 109 -9.73 -15.29 14.96
N LEU A 110 -9.98 -16.49 14.42
CA LEU A 110 -10.58 -16.68 13.09
C LEU A 110 -11.95 -16.01 12.98
N ILE A 111 -12.82 -16.20 13.98
CA ILE A 111 -14.16 -15.60 14.00
C ILE A 111 -14.07 -14.07 14.07
N LEU A 112 -13.20 -13.55 14.94
CA LEU A 112 -12.98 -12.11 15.11
C LEU A 112 -12.42 -11.47 13.83
N LEU A 113 -11.41 -12.09 13.22
CA LEU A 113 -10.80 -11.63 11.97
C LEU A 113 -11.80 -11.68 10.81
N GLY A 114 -12.61 -12.74 10.71
CA GLY A 114 -13.68 -12.83 9.73
C GLY A 114 -14.69 -11.70 9.90
N ALA A 115 -15.22 -11.53 11.11
CA ALA A 115 -16.20 -10.46 11.40
C ALA A 115 -15.62 -9.05 11.15
N ALA A 116 -14.37 -8.81 11.55
CA ALA A 116 -13.69 -7.53 11.34
C ALA A 116 -13.41 -7.28 9.84
N SER A 117 -13.07 -8.32 9.08
CA SER A 117 -12.89 -8.23 7.63
C SER A 117 -14.19 -7.91 6.91
N LEU A 118 -15.29 -8.54 7.31
CA LEU A 118 -16.62 -8.22 6.77
C LEU A 118 -17.03 -6.79 7.12
N LEU A 119 -16.75 -6.34 8.35
CA LEU A 119 -17.00 -4.96 8.75
C LEU A 119 -16.21 -3.97 7.89
N LEU A 120 -14.91 -4.22 7.67
CA LEU A 120 -14.07 -3.41 6.78
C LEU A 120 -14.56 -3.48 5.32
N ALA A 121 -15.09 -4.63 4.89
CA ALA A 121 -15.65 -4.78 3.55
C ALA A 121 -16.84 -3.84 3.31
N VAL A 122 -17.69 -3.65 4.33
CA VAL A 122 -18.89 -2.81 4.28
C VAL A 122 -18.59 -1.34 4.56
N VAL A 123 -17.75 -1.05 5.56
CA VAL A 123 -17.39 0.33 5.96
C VAL A 123 -16.46 0.98 4.93
N GLY A 124 -15.63 0.18 4.25
CA GLY A 124 -14.70 0.63 3.22
C GLY A 124 -13.39 1.20 3.77
N ALA A 125 -12.60 1.79 2.87
CA ALA A 125 -11.19 2.09 3.09
C ALA A 125 -10.90 3.34 3.98
N GLY A 126 -11.87 4.25 4.13
CA GLY A 126 -11.66 5.58 4.70
C GLY A 126 -10.85 6.52 3.79
N ARG A 127 -10.75 7.81 4.14
CA ARG A 127 -10.09 8.83 3.29
C ARG A 127 -8.57 8.67 3.18
N VAL A 128 -7.94 8.01 4.15
CA VAL A 128 -6.50 7.71 4.17
C VAL A 128 -6.26 6.33 3.54
N SER A 129 -6.61 6.16 2.27
CA SER A 129 -6.44 4.90 1.54
C SER A 129 -6.06 5.14 0.09
N VAL A 130 -5.44 4.13 -0.54
CA VAL A 130 -5.14 4.17 -1.98
C VAL A 130 -6.45 4.26 -2.78
N ASP A 131 -7.49 3.55 -2.35
CA ASP A 131 -8.83 3.61 -2.96
C ASP A 131 -9.35 5.06 -3.05
N HIS A 132 -9.23 5.83 -1.96
CA HIS A 132 -9.69 7.21 -1.95
C HIS A 132 -8.82 8.13 -2.83
N MET A 133 -7.51 7.89 -2.90
CA MET A 133 -6.61 8.63 -3.80
C MET A 133 -6.93 8.38 -5.28
N VAL A 134 -7.27 7.14 -5.65
CA VAL A 134 -7.69 6.78 -7.01
C VAL A 134 -9.05 7.41 -7.35
N VAL A 135 -10.00 7.42 -6.42
CA VAL A 135 -11.32 8.05 -6.64
C VAL A 135 -11.21 9.58 -6.79
N ILE A 136 -10.37 10.25 -6.01
CA ILE A 136 -10.13 11.70 -6.18
C ILE A 136 -9.54 11.97 -7.56
N ARG A 137 -8.47 11.27 -7.93
CA ARG A 137 -7.78 11.42 -9.22
C ARG A 137 -8.73 11.23 -10.42
N ARG A 138 -9.65 10.26 -10.33
CA ARG A 138 -10.64 10.00 -11.39
C ARG A 138 -11.68 11.13 -11.51
N ARG A 139 -12.13 11.70 -10.40
CA ARG A 139 -13.07 12.85 -10.44
C ARG A 139 -12.39 14.10 -10.96
N GLU A 140 -11.12 14.31 -10.62
CA GLU A 140 -10.32 15.41 -11.16
C GLU A 140 -10.11 15.28 -12.68
N SER A 141 -9.89 14.06 -13.20
CA SER A 141 -9.78 13.84 -14.65
C SER A 141 -11.12 14.05 -15.35
N GLU A 142 -12.22 13.51 -14.82
CA GLU A 142 -13.57 13.66 -15.43
C GLU A 142 -13.99 15.16 -15.48
N ALA A 143 -13.70 15.93 -14.43
CA ALA A 143 -13.98 17.38 -14.42
C ALA A 143 -13.07 18.18 -15.37
N ALA A 144 -11.81 17.76 -15.54
CA ALA A 144 -10.90 18.36 -16.52
C ALA A 144 -11.33 18.07 -17.96
N ASP A 145 -11.82 16.86 -18.23
CA ASP A 145 -12.35 16.44 -19.53
C ASP A 145 -13.63 17.23 -19.88
N GLU A 146 -14.53 17.44 -18.91
CA GLU A 146 -15.75 18.26 -19.07
C GLU A 146 -15.41 19.73 -19.38
N PHE A 147 -14.48 20.33 -18.62
CA PHE A 147 -14.03 21.70 -18.87
C PHE A 147 -13.34 21.85 -20.24
N ALA A 148 -12.58 20.84 -20.66
CA ALA A 148 -11.97 20.82 -21.99
C ALA A 148 -13.03 20.75 -23.10
N ALA A 149 -14.07 19.92 -22.93
CA ALA A 149 -15.18 19.80 -23.87
C ALA A 149 -15.99 21.11 -23.98
N ASP A 150 -16.28 21.77 -22.86
CA ASP A 150 -16.96 23.08 -22.85
C ASP A 150 -16.12 24.16 -23.55
N THR A 151 -14.81 24.19 -23.28
CA THR A 151 -13.88 25.14 -23.92
C THR A 151 -13.79 24.90 -25.44
N GLU A 152 -13.83 23.64 -25.87
CA GLU A 152 -13.86 23.28 -27.30
C GLU A 152 -15.18 23.69 -27.95
N ALA A 153 -16.31 23.47 -27.28
CA ALA A 153 -17.63 23.90 -27.74
C ALA A 153 -17.70 25.43 -27.91
N ASP A 154 -17.21 26.20 -26.94
CA ASP A 154 -17.14 27.67 -27.02
C ASP A 154 -16.28 28.15 -28.19
N ARG A 155 -15.16 27.47 -28.45
CA ARG A 155 -14.28 27.79 -29.60
C ARG A 155 -14.96 27.50 -30.93
N VAL A 156 -15.68 26.39 -31.03
CA VAL A 156 -16.46 26.03 -32.23
C VAL A 156 -17.58 27.04 -32.46
N ILE A 157 -18.33 27.42 -31.42
CA ILE A 157 -19.38 28.44 -31.50
C ILE A 157 -18.80 29.80 -31.91
N ALA A 158 -17.65 30.19 -31.35
CA ALA A 158 -16.95 31.43 -31.74
C ALA A 158 -16.55 31.42 -33.22
N SER A 159 -16.11 30.27 -33.75
CA SER A 159 -15.75 30.13 -35.17
C SER A 159 -16.94 30.30 -36.12
N PHE A 160 -18.16 29.96 -35.68
CA PHE A 160 -19.39 30.20 -36.45
C PHE A 160 -19.93 31.63 -36.31
N LYS A 161 -19.48 32.37 -35.28
CA LYS A 161 -19.93 33.75 -35.00
C LYS A 161 -19.09 34.82 -35.70
N GLU A 162 -17.90 34.48 -36.22
CA GLU A 162 -17.10 35.33 -37.11
C GLU A 162 -17.20 34.91 -38.59
N PRO A 163 -18.31 35.18 -39.31
CA PRO A 163 -18.28 35.33 -40.76
C PRO A 163 -18.03 36.78 -41.24
N ASP A 164 -18.18 37.81 -40.37
CA ASP A 164 -18.17 39.23 -40.78
C ASP A 164 -17.23 40.11 -39.94
N LYS A 165 -15.94 39.77 -39.89
CA LYS A 165 -14.90 40.80 -39.81
C LYS A 165 -14.20 40.83 -41.17
N PRO A 166 -14.29 41.93 -41.95
CA PRO A 166 -13.50 42.03 -43.16
C PRO A 166 -12.04 41.87 -42.77
N ALA A 167 -11.31 41.06 -43.53
CA ALA A 167 -9.86 40.97 -43.44
C ALA A 167 -9.30 42.39 -43.56
N GLY A 168 -8.96 42.97 -42.41
CA GLY A 168 -8.13 44.17 -42.37
C GLY A 168 -6.78 43.76 -42.91
N ASP A 169 -6.39 44.39 -44.02
CA ASP A 169 -5.14 44.17 -44.72
C ASP A 169 -3.97 43.99 -43.76
N ALA A 170 -3.25 42.87 -43.94
CA ALA A 170 -1.96 42.67 -43.32
C ALA A 170 -0.99 43.80 -43.73
N PRO A 171 -0.12 44.27 -42.83
CA PRO A 171 0.79 45.37 -43.11
C PRO A 171 1.91 44.88 -44.03
N ALA A 172 2.00 45.48 -45.22
CA ALA A 172 3.14 45.34 -46.10
C ALA A 172 3.92 46.66 -46.12
N GLY A 173 5.21 46.58 -45.76
CA GLY A 173 6.19 47.61 -46.10
C GLY A 173 6.97 48.19 -44.92
N GLU A 174 8.04 47.50 -44.53
CA GLU A 174 9.20 48.13 -43.91
C GLU A 174 9.92 48.99 -44.97
N PRO A 175 10.52 50.13 -44.57
CA PRO A 175 11.95 50.24 -44.81
C PRO A 175 12.73 50.79 -43.60
N ARG A 176 13.95 50.26 -43.46
CA ARG A 176 14.98 50.55 -42.44
C ARG A 176 15.60 51.94 -42.62
N SER A 177 16.05 52.55 -41.52
CA SER A 177 17.34 53.28 -41.47
C SER A 177 17.77 53.69 -40.04
N VAL A 178 18.92 53.13 -39.62
CA VAL A 178 20.05 53.64 -38.78
C VAL A 178 19.83 54.39 -37.45
N GLU A 179 20.57 53.96 -36.41
CA GLU A 179 21.71 54.67 -35.75
C GLU A 179 22.04 53.96 -34.41
N ASP A 180 23.05 53.10 -34.34
CA ASP A 180 24.46 53.35 -33.95
C ASP A 180 24.67 54.14 -32.63
N THR A 181 24.87 53.43 -31.51
CA THR A 181 25.97 53.71 -30.57
C THR A 181 26.23 52.50 -29.65
N ALA A 182 27.42 51.93 -29.72
CA ALA A 182 28.03 51.12 -28.66
C ALA A 182 29.21 51.93 -28.04
N PRO A 183 30.02 51.48 -27.03
CA PRO A 183 30.04 50.18 -26.35
C PRO A 183 30.46 50.17 -24.83
N HIS A 184 30.05 49.09 -24.10
CA HIS A 184 30.81 48.33 -23.07
C HIS A 184 31.27 48.99 -21.72
N PRO A 185 31.79 48.25 -20.69
CA PRO A 185 32.15 46.80 -20.59
C PRO A 185 31.85 46.02 -19.27
N ARG A 186 31.46 44.73 -19.42
CA ARG A 186 32.05 43.46 -18.87
C ARG A 186 32.28 43.27 -17.33
N PRO A 187 32.74 42.10 -16.79
CA PRO A 187 33.02 40.78 -17.41
C PRO A 187 32.57 39.50 -16.63
N ARG A 188 32.66 38.35 -17.34
CA ARG A 188 33.24 37.02 -16.92
C ARG A 188 32.40 36.12 -15.99
N VAL A 189 32.33 34.79 -16.11
CA VAL A 189 33.06 33.71 -16.84
C VAL A 189 32.03 32.56 -17.03
N SER A 190 31.79 32.01 -18.24
CA SER A 190 32.29 30.70 -18.73
C SER A 190 32.28 29.59 -17.66
N GLY A 191 31.61 28.45 -17.80
CA GLY A 191 31.66 27.49 -18.92
C GLY A 191 31.87 26.11 -18.25
N GLY A 192 31.09 25.09 -18.59
CA GLY A 192 31.53 24.12 -19.57
C GLY A 192 30.85 22.78 -19.30
N GLU A 193 30.35 22.17 -20.38
CA GLU A 193 29.72 20.86 -20.43
C GLU A 193 30.74 19.71 -20.48
N ALA A 194 30.20 18.51 -20.24
CA ALA A 194 30.47 17.26 -20.95
C ALA A 194 31.42 16.20 -20.33
N LYS A 195 30.77 15.12 -19.90
CA LYS A 195 30.92 13.70 -20.30
C LYS A 195 32.16 12.86 -19.92
N THR A 196 31.79 11.62 -19.57
CA THR A 196 32.35 10.28 -19.92
C THR A 196 33.33 9.55 -18.98
N ALA A 197 32.84 8.38 -18.53
CA ALA A 197 33.44 7.03 -18.64
C ALA A 197 34.59 6.54 -17.71
N GLU A 198 34.27 5.41 -17.07
CA GLU A 198 35.03 4.14 -16.99
C GLU A 198 36.11 3.84 -15.92
N ALA A 199 35.97 2.60 -15.43
CA ALA A 199 36.97 1.59 -15.05
C ALA A 199 37.53 1.50 -13.61
N LYS A 200 37.01 0.47 -12.90
CA LYS A 200 37.72 -0.73 -12.38
C LYS A 200 38.99 -0.55 -11.51
N THR A 201 38.92 -1.10 -10.28
CA THR A 201 39.73 -2.24 -9.73
C THR A 201 40.14 -2.05 -8.27
N ALA A 202 39.90 -3.11 -7.48
CA ALA A 202 40.54 -3.60 -6.24
C ALA A 202 40.93 -2.62 -5.11
N GLU A 203 40.61 -2.96 -3.87
CA GLU A 203 41.53 -3.67 -2.96
C GLU A 203 40.86 -3.91 -1.59
N GLU A 204 40.91 -5.16 -1.14
CA GLU A 204 40.60 -5.64 0.21
C GLU A 204 41.82 -5.42 1.12
N PRO A 205 41.65 -5.33 2.45
CA PRO A 205 42.60 -6.07 3.29
C PRO A 205 41.93 -6.95 4.34
N ALA A 206 42.60 -8.07 4.54
CA ALA A 206 42.22 -9.25 5.30
C ALA A 206 42.68 -9.20 6.79
N THR A 207 41.97 -9.97 7.64
CA THR A 207 42.43 -10.86 8.75
C THR A 207 43.41 -10.33 9.83
N ALA A 208 43.37 -10.65 11.14
CA ALA A 208 42.64 -11.49 12.12
C ALA A 208 43.32 -11.19 13.51
N PRO A 209 43.30 -12.00 14.60
CA PRO A 209 42.39 -13.03 15.14
C PRO A 209 42.03 -12.80 16.64
N GLY A 210 41.17 -13.65 17.25
CA GLY A 210 41.10 -13.72 18.72
C GLY A 210 39.87 -14.42 19.32
N ASP A 211 39.97 -15.74 19.45
CA ASP A 211 39.28 -16.67 20.38
C ASP A 211 38.27 -16.13 21.40
N THR A 212 37.10 -16.77 21.47
CA THR A 212 36.55 -17.30 22.74
C THR A 212 35.45 -18.34 22.47
N LEU A 213 35.79 -19.62 22.70
CA LEU A 213 34.85 -20.73 22.81
C LEU A 213 34.64 -21.11 24.29
N VAL A 214 33.36 -21.27 24.65
CA VAL A 214 32.77 -22.33 25.51
C VAL A 214 33.23 -22.49 26.98
N ALA A 215 32.29 -22.23 27.90
CA ALA A 215 31.98 -23.08 29.07
C ALA A 215 30.56 -22.69 29.57
N GLY A 216 29.51 -23.50 29.41
CA GLY A 216 29.26 -24.70 30.20
C GLY A 216 28.40 -24.36 31.43
N ARG A 217 27.05 -24.45 31.33
CA ARG A 217 26.18 -24.47 32.52
C ARG A 217 25.27 -25.70 32.53
N LYS A 218 25.43 -26.40 33.65
CA LYS A 218 25.01 -27.76 34.01
C LYS A 218 23.49 -27.89 34.15
N LYS A 219 22.95 -28.99 33.64
CA LYS A 219 21.59 -29.52 33.81
C LYS A 219 21.34 -29.92 35.28
N PRO A 220 20.23 -29.57 35.94
CA PRO A 220 19.89 -30.16 37.23
C PRO A 220 19.15 -31.50 37.05
N SER A 221 19.59 -32.49 37.82
CA SER A 221 19.05 -33.85 37.90
C SER A 221 17.75 -33.92 38.72
N SER A 222 16.92 -34.88 38.35
CA SER A 222 15.64 -35.22 38.99
C SER A 222 15.77 -35.94 40.33
N ARG A 223 14.73 -35.74 41.17
CA ARG A 223 14.07 -36.68 42.10
C ARG A 223 14.71 -36.95 43.48
N GLY A 224 13.90 -36.64 44.50
CA GLY A 224 13.95 -37.20 45.85
C GLY A 224 12.70 -36.80 46.64
N ARG A 225 11.53 -37.39 46.30
CA ARG A 225 10.30 -37.26 47.12
C ARG A 225 10.41 -38.26 48.26
N ARG A 226 10.64 -37.78 49.47
CA ARG A 226 10.63 -38.58 50.70
C ARG A 226 9.21 -38.54 51.29
N THR A 227 8.62 -39.72 51.47
CA THR A 227 7.38 -39.96 52.21
C THR A 227 7.70 -40.06 53.70
N THR A 228 6.98 -39.33 54.55
CA THR A 228 6.86 -39.63 55.97
C THR A 228 5.42 -39.40 56.40
N THR A 229 4.74 -40.50 56.68
CA THR A 229 3.66 -40.65 57.64
C THR A 229 4.18 -40.35 59.05
N ASP A 230 3.50 -39.46 59.78
CA ASP A 230 2.82 -39.70 61.06
C ASP A 230 2.17 -38.40 61.55
#